data_AF-A0A921BBT7-F1
#
_entry.id   AF-A0A921BBT7-F1
#
_cell.length_a   1.000
_cell.length_b   1.000
_cell.length_c   1.000
_cell.angle_alpha   90.00
_cell.angle_beta   90.00
_cell.angle_gamma   90.00
#
_symmetry.space_group_name_H-M   'P 1'
#
loop_
_entity.id
_entity.type
_entity.pdbx_description
1 polymer ?
#
loop_
_entity_poly.entity_id
_entity_poly.type
_entity_poly.pdbx_seq_one_letter_code
_entity_poly.pdbx_strand_id
1 'polypeptide(L)'
;MGLHWPCFTQQGKYRKRYKTWKPDCWVGIKGVHSNGLTLARRVLLGETIEEQKSRVNEYDQFLGQTLGEALLEPTKIYVKPVMEMLDSGIDLKAMVHITSGGFCNLNRVESDDIRFVIDTPQPAHKIFNLIQDKGGVSEERCLKSLIWAQVFV
;
A
#
# COMPACT_ATOMS: atom_id res chain seq x y z
N MET A 1 -14.05 9.78 11.25
CA MET A 1 -14.88 9.44 10.06
C MET A 1 -14.24 8.22 9.42
N GLY A 2 -14.92 7.08 9.39
CA GLY A 2 -14.36 5.85 8.83
C GLY A 2 -14.26 5.95 7.30
N LEU A 3 -13.10 5.59 6.76
CA LEU A 3 -12.89 5.49 5.31
C LEU A 3 -13.85 4.42 4.77
N HIS A 4 -14.73 4.80 3.84
CA HIS A 4 -15.63 3.86 3.17
C HIS A 4 -14.88 3.23 1.99
N TRP A 5 -14.45 1.98 2.12
CA TRP A 5 -13.71 1.29 1.06
C TRP A 5 -14.68 0.55 0.15
N PRO A 6 -14.62 0.71 -1.19
CA PRO A 6 -15.57 0.07 -2.11
C PRO A 6 -15.52 -1.47 -2.11
N CYS A 7 -14.44 -2.05 -1.60
CA CYS A 7 -14.26 -3.50 -1.47
C CYS A 7 -14.83 -4.07 -0.16
N PHE A 8 -15.04 -3.22 0.85
CA PHE A 8 -15.73 -3.60 2.07
C PHE A 8 -17.21 -3.28 1.87
N THR A 9 -18.03 -4.33 1.87
CA THR A 9 -19.48 -4.17 1.73
C THR A 9 -20.02 -3.26 2.83
N GLN A 10 -20.90 -2.32 2.42
CA GLN A 10 -21.60 -1.41 3.34
C GLN A 10 -22.16 -2.17 4.54
N GLN A 11 -21.85 -1.68 5.75
CA GLN A 11 -22.53 -2.09 6.98
C GLN A 11 -24.03 -1.85 6.79
N GLY A 12 -24.80 -2.91 6.53
CA GLY A 12 -26.25 -2.78 6.38
C GLY A 12 -27.00 -3.97 5.78
N LYS A 13 -26.36 -4.88 5.01
CA LYS A 13 -27.09 -5.94 4.29
C LYS A 13 -27.06 -7.35 4.89
N TYR A 14 -26.24 -7.63 5.91
CA TYR A 14 -26.14 -8.99 6.45
C TYR A 14 -26.12 -9.00 7.98
N ARG A 15 -27.16 -9.62 8.57
CA ARG A 15 -27.34 -9.87 10.01
C ARG A 15 -26.48 -11.04 10.53
N LYS A 16 -25.25 -11.22 10.05
CA LYS A 16 -24.31 -12.20 10.63
C LYS A 16 -23.35 -11.49 11.58
N ARG A 17 -23.15 -12.04 12.79
CA ARG A 17 -22.10 -11.58 13.71
C ARG A 17 -20.75 -12.04 13.16
N TYR A 18 -20.05 -11.17 12.48
CA TYR A 18 -18.68 -11.43 12.03
C TYR A 18 -17.70 -11.32 13.21
N LYS A 19 -16.66 -12.17 13.23
CA LYS A 19 -15.44 -11.91 14.00
C LYS A 19 -14.67 -10.80 13.28
N THR A 20 -14.41 -9.71 13.98
CA THR A 20 -13.62 -8.60 13.44
C THR A 20 -12.14 -8.81 13.76
N TRP A 21 -11.28 -8.78 12.74
CA TRP A 21 -9.84 -8.81 12.91
C TRP A 21 -9.27 -7.40 12.68
N LYS A 22 -8.44 -6.97 13.61
CA LYS A 22 -7.65 -5.76 13.48
C LYS A 22 -6.20 -6.16 13.20
N PRO A 23 -5.44 -5.40 12.41
CA PRO A 23 -4.05 -5.69 12.17
C PRO A 23 -3.23 -5.41 13.42
N ASP A 24 -2.50 -6.41 13.92
CA ASP A 24 -1.60 -6.27 15.06
C ASP A 24 -0.18 -5.84 14.65
N CYS A 25 0.22 -6.08 13.40
CA CYS A 25 1.57 -5.74 12.90
C CYS A 25 1.55 -5.26 11.44
N TRP A 26 2.44 -4.32 11.13
CA TRP A 26 2.66 -3.81 9.78
C TRP A 26 4.12 -3.95 9.39
N VAL A 27 4.39 -4.53 8.21
CA VAL A 27 5.74 -4.54 7.64
C VAL A 27 5.81 -3.46 6.58
N GLY A 28 6.39 -2.32 6.95
CA GLY A 28 6.52 -1.16 6.07
C GLY A 28 7.38 -1.43 4.83
N ILE A 29 6.92 -0.92 3.69
CA ILE A 29 7.64 -0.93 2.41
C ILE A 29 8.34 0.42 2.15
N LYS A 30 9.22 0.45 1.16
CA LYS A 30 9.87 1.66 0.65
C LYS A 30 9.54 1.87 -0.82
N GLY A 31 9.45 3.13 -1.23
CA GLY A 31 9.27 3.52 -2.64
C GLY A 31 7.93 3.05 -3.25
N VAL A 32 7.85 3.12 -4.57
CA VAL A 32 6.71 2.62 -5.36
C VAL A 32 6.72 1.10 -5.55
N HIS A 33 7.85 0.45 -5.26
CA HIS A 33 8.05 -0.99 -5.44
C HIS A 33 7.73 -1.41 -6.90
N SER A 34 7.17 -2.59 -7.10
CA SER A 34 6.90 -3.16 -8.44
C SER A 34 5.50 -2.87 -9.01
N ASN A 35 4.58 -2.25 -8.25
CA ASN A 35 3.23 -1.91 -8.72
C ASN A 35 3.03 -0.39 -8.70
N GLY A 36 2.23 0.13 -9.64
CA GLY A 36 1.97 1.57 -9.72
C GLY A 36 3.06 2.38 -10.42
N LEU A 37 4.16 1.75 -10.88
CA LEU A 37 5.26 2.42 -11.58
C LEU A 37 4.80 3.17 -12.84
N THR A 38 3.80 2.66 -13.58
CA THR A 38 3.22 3.36 -14.73
C THR A 38 2.60 4.69 -14.34
N LEU A 39 1.80 4.71 -13.25
CA LEU A 39 1.19 5.94 -12.74
C LEU A 39 2.26 6.89 -12.23
N ALA A 40 3.17 6.38 -11.39
CA ALA A 40 4.23 7.17 -10.79
C ALA A 40 5.14 7.82 -11.85
N ARG A 41 5.54 7.04 -12.87
CA ARG A 41 6.34 7.54 -14.00
C ARG A 41 5.61 8.63 -14.76
N ARG A 42 4.32 8.46 -15.08
CA ARG A 42 3.55 9.48 -15.81
C ARG A 42 3.39 10.76 -15.02
N VAL A 43 3.02 10.66 -13.75
CA VAL A 43 2.80 11.83 -12.88
C VAL A 43 4.11 12.57 -12.60
N LEU A 44 5.17 11.83 -12.25
CA LEU A 44 6.43 12.43 -11.80
C LEU A 44 7.37 12.78 -12.93
N LEU A 45 7.36 12.05 -14.04
CA LEU A 45 8.32 12.23 -15.13
C LEU A 45 7.68 12.68 -16.45
N GLY A 46 6.35 12.68 -16.57
CA GLY A 46 5.63 13.05 -17.81
C GLY A 46 5.21 11.85 -18.66
N GLU A 47 4.45 12.11 -19.71
CA GLU A 47 3.87 11.08 -20.58
C GLU A 47 4.83 10.64 -21.69
N THR A 48 5.65 11.56 -22.19
CA THR A 48 6.58 11.30 -23.30
C THR A 48 7.94 10.81 -22.81
N ILE A 49 8.71 10.21 -23.71
CA ILE A 49 10.07 9.75 -23.41
C ILE A 49 10.99 10.95 -23.18
N GLU A 50 10.77 12.03 -23.93
CA GLU A 50 11.54 13.27 -23.87
C GLU A 50 11.37 13.96 -22.50
N GLU A 51 10.12 14.06 -22.02
CA GLU A 51 9.82 14.55 -20.67
C GLU A 51 10.47 13.65 -19.61
N GLN A 52 10.38 12.33 -19.78
CA GLN A 52 10.92 11.40 -18.81
C GLN A 52 12.44 11.51 -18.69
N LYS A 53 13.13 11.64 -19.82
CA LYS A 53 14.59 11.83 -19.86
C LYS A 53 15.02 13.16 -19.24
N SER A 54 14.24 14.23 -19.40
CA SER A 54 14.59 15.53 -18.83
C SER A 54 14.37 15.59 -17.32
N ARG A 55 13.41 14.82 -16.79
CA ARG A 55 13.00 14.88 -15.37
C ARG A 55 13.57 13.78 -14.49
N VAL A 56 14.12 12.70 -15.05
CA VAL A 56 14.63 11.56 -14.25
C VAL A 56 15.71 11.98 -13.25
N ASN A 57 16.54 12.97 -13.58
CA ASN A 57 17.59 13.49 -12.71
C ASN A 57 17.17 14.75 -11.93
N GLU A 58 15.89 15.15 -12.01
CA GLU A 58 15.36 16.27 -11.24
C GLU A 58 15.39 15.92 -9.75
N TYR A 59 16.04 16.76 -8.94
CA TYR A 59 16.13 16.57 -7.50
C TYR A 59 14.87 17.12 -6.83
N ASP A 60 14.20 16.27 -6.05
CA ASP A 60 13.00 16.65 -5.30
C ASP A 60 13.35 16.85 -3.82
N GLN A 61 13.15 18.06 -3.31
CA GLN A 61 13.50 18.42 -1.93
C GLN A 61 12.68 17.66 -0.88
N PHE A 62 11.42 17.31 -1.20
CA PHE A 62 10.55 16.59 -0.27
C PHE A 62 10.97 15.13 -0.13
N LEU A 63 11.44 14.52 -1.23
CA LEU A 63 12.00 13.18 -1.24
C LEU A 63 13.46 13.12 -0.76
N GLY A 64 14.22 14.21 -0.92
CA GLY A 64 15.63 14.27 -0.58
C GLY A 64 16.55 13.50 -1.54
N GLN A 65 16.06 13.21 -2.75
CA GLN A 65 16.74 12.45 -3.79
C GLN A 65 16.15 12.81 -5.16
N THR A 66 16.73 12.30 -6.25
CA THR A 66 16.17 12.49 -7.59
C THR A 66 14.89 11.67 -7.79
N LEU A 67 14.04 12.12 -8.73
CA LEU A 67 12.82 11.38 -9.08
C LEU A 67 13.13 9.97 -9.60
N GLY A 68 14.21 9.82 -10.37
CA GLY A 68 14.69 8.53 -10.86
C GLY A 68 15.10 7.58 -9.73
N GLU A 69 15.92 8.04 -8.80
CA GLU A 69 16.33 7.25 -7.62
C GLU A 69 15.10 6.81 -6.80
N ALA A 70 14.17 7.73 -6.54
CA ALA A 70 12.97 7.43 -5.76
C ALA A 70 12.05 6.39 -6.45
N LEU A 71 11.99 6.40 -7.79
CA LEU A 71 11.22 5.44 -8.58
C LEU A 71 11.92 4.07 -8.71
N LEU A 72 13.25 4.04 -8.63
CA LEU A 72 14.07 2.83 -8.71
C LEU A 72 14.44 2.26 -7.34
N GLU A 73 13.96 2.85 -6.24
CA GLU A 73 14.11 2.34 -4.89
C GLU A 73 13.77 0.83 -4.86
N PRO A 74 14.71 -0.04 -4.47
CA PRO A 74 14.52 -1.48 -4.54
C PRO A 74 13.32 -1.95 -3.73
N THR A 75 12.61 -2.92 -4.32
CA THR A 75 11.55 -3.68 -3.65
C THR A 75 12.10 -4.35 -2.38
N LYS A 76 11.51 -4.05 -1.23
CA LYS A 76 11.93 -4.63 0.05
C LYS A 76 11.43 -6.08 0.17
N ILE A 77 12.37 -7.02 0.28
CA ILE A 77 12.07 -8.42 0.57
C ILE A 77 11.90 -8.58 2.08
N TYR A 78 10.71 -9.02 2.52
CA TYR A 78 10.33 -9.09 3.93
C TYR A 78 10.43 -10.50 4.54
N VAL A 79 11.17 -11.42 3.92
CA VAL A 79 11.35 -12.79 4.45
C VAL A 79 11.94 -12.78 5.85
N LYS A 80 13.03 -12.04 6.07
CA LYS A 80 13.70 -11.97 7.39
C LYS A 80 12.77 -11.51 8.53
N PRO A 81 12.11 -10.34 8.47
CA PRO A 81 11.22 -9.90 9.55
C PRO A 81 10.00 -10.82 9.71
N VAL A 82 9.54 -11.48 8.65
CA VAL A 82 8.49 -12.49 8.74
C VAL A 82 8.95 -13.72 9.51
N MET A 83 10.15 -14.23 9.21
CA MET A 83 10.71 -15.38 9.93
C MET A 83 10.93 -15.06 11.41
N GLU A 84 11.53 -13.91 11.73
CA GLU A 84 11.72 -13.47 13.12
C GLU A 84 10.41 -13.38 13.89
N MET A 85 9.33 -12.93 13.23
CA MET A 85 8.00 -12.86 13.83
C MET A 85 7.38 -14.25 14.01
N LEU A 86 7.52 -15.17 13.06
CA LEU A 86 7.07 -16.56 13.21
C LEU A 86 7.79 -17.25 14.37
N ASP A 87 9.10 -17.05 14.48
CA ASP A 87 9.94 -17.62 15.52
C ASP A 87 9.65 -17.03 16.92
N SER A 88 9.01 -15.86 17.00
CA SER A 88 8.64 -15.22 18.27
C SER A 88 7.50 -15.94 19.03
N GLY A 89 6.87 -16.96 18.43
CA GLY A 89 5.78 -17.71 19.05
C GLY A 89 4.43 -16.99 18.98
N ILE A 90 4.28 -16.02 18.08
CA ILE A 90 3.02 -15.32 17.86
C ILE A 90 1.96 -16.24 17.24
N ASP A 91 0.72 -16.14 17.68
CA ASP A 91 -0.41 -16.91 17.12
C ASP A 91 -0.84 -16.31 15.78
N LEU A 92 -0.09 -16.58 14.71
CA LEU A 92 -0.36 -16.00 13.40
C LEU A 92 -1.66 -16.53 12.78
N LYS A 93 -2.71 -15.70 12.70
CA LYS A 93 -3.95 -16.04 11.99
C LYS A 93 -3.87 -15.91 10.46
N ALA A 94 -3.25 -14.84 9.93
CA ALA A 94 -3.16 -14.64 8.48
C ALA A 94 -2.02 -13.71 8.06
N MET A 95 -1.51 -13.88 6.85
CA MET A 95 -0.56 -12.93 6.26
C MET A 95 -1.05 -12.53 4.88
N VAL A 96 -1.07 -11.23 4.60
CA VAL A 96 -1.56 -10.73 3.32
C VAL A 96 -0.52 -9.80 2.71
N HIS A 97 0.01 -10.23 1.56
CA HIS A 97 0.79 -9.36 0.71
C HIS A 97 -0.14 -8.44 -0.07
N ILE A 98 -0.07 -7.13 0.21
CA ILE A 98 -0.86 -6.11 -0.48
C ILE A 98 -0.10 -5.70 -1.75
N THR A 99 -0.63 -6.05 -2.91
CA THR A 99 -0.04 -5.76 -4.22
C THR A 99 -0.87 -4.73 -4.97
N SER A 100 -1.06 -4.89 -6.28
CA SER A 100 -2.07 -4.13 -7.01
C SER A 100 -3.47 -4.49 -6.48
N GLY A 101 -4.27 -3.45 -6.23
CA GLY A 101 -5.60 -3.57 -5.63
C GLY A 101 -5.66 -3.08 -4.18
N GLY A 102 -4.53 -2.84 -3.52
CA GLY A 102 -4.51 -2.27 -2.17
C GLY A 102 -5.24 -3.16 -1.15
N PHE A 103 -5.92 -2.56 -0.17
CA PHE A 103 -6.61 -3.32 0.88
C PHE A 103 -7.67 -4.32 0.40
N CYS A 104 -8.10 -4.26 -0.87
CA CYS A 104 -8.91 -5.31 -1.48
C CYS A 104 -8.23 -6.69 -1.44
N ASN A 105 -6.90 -6.75 -1.33
CA ASN A 105 -6.18 -8.00 -1.18
C ASN A 105 -6.54 -8.74 0.13
N LEU A 106 -7.06 -8.05 1.15
CA LEU A 106 -7.55 -8.65 2.39
C LEU A 106 -8.71 -9.62 2.16
N ASN A 107 -9.50 -9.39 1.12
CA ASN A 107 -10.61 -10.28 0.76
C ASN A 107 -10.14 -11.69 0.37
N ARG A 108 -8.83 -11.90 0.12
CA ARG A 108 -8.28 -13.24 -0.17
C ARG A 108 -8.28 -14.17 1.05
N VAL A 109 -8.28 -13.60 2.25
CA VAL A 109 -8.34 -14.34 3.53
C VAL A 109 -9.63 -14.06 4.29
N GLU A 110 -10.49 -13.17 3.76
CA GLU A 110 -11.83 -12.95 4.28
C GLU A 110 -12.68 -14.22 4.08
N SER A 111 -13.50 -14.53 5.07
CA SER A 111 -14.46 -15.63 5.03
C SER A 111 -15.83 -15.14 5.50
N ASP A 112 -16.86 -15.96 5.35
CA ASP A 112 -18.23 -15.64 5.82
C ASP A 112 -18.30 -15.19 7.29
N ASP A 113 -17.30 -15.54 8.09
CA ASP A 113 -17.26 -15.28 9.53
C ASP A 113 -16.18 -14.27 9.94
N ILE A 114 -15.35 -13.77 9.02
CA ILE A 114 -14.22 -12.87 9.31
C ILE A 114 -14.38 -11.56 8.55
N ARG A 115 -14.14 -10.43 9.23
CA ARG A 115 -14.09 -9.10 8.62
C ARG A 115 -12.87 -8.34 9.09
N PHE A 116 -12.19 -7.66 8.17
CA PHE A 116 -11.06 -6.79 8.50
C PHE A 116 -11.52 -5.36 8.77
N VAL A 117 -11.01 -4.78 9.86
CA VAL A 117 -11.24 -3.38 10.21
C VAL A 117 -9.90 -2.67 10.30
N ILE A 118 -9.71 -1.66 9.45
CA ILE A 118 -8.51 -0.79 9.46
C ILE A 118 -8.95 0.60 9.91
N ASP A 119 -8.66 0.92 11.16
CA ASP A 119 -9.00 2.23 11.75
C ASP A 119 -7.97 3.30 11.38
N THR A 120 -6.69 2.93 11.29
CA THR A 120 -5.59 3.85 10.97
C THR A 120 -4.53 3.08 10.19
N PRO A 121 -4.45 3.24 8.86
CA PRO A 121 -3.37 2.65 8.09
C PRO A 121 -2.04 3.32 8.43
N GLN A 122 -0.94 2.61 8.24
CA GLN A 122 0.40 3.21 8.31
C GLN A 122 0.51 4.39 7.32
N PRO A 123 1.27 5.45 7.65
CA PRO A 123 1.42 6.58 6.76
C PRO A 123 2.11 6.17 5.46
N ALA A 124 1.57 6.66 4.34
CA ALA A 124 2.11 6.43 3.02
C ALA A 124 3.56 6.95 2.92
N HIS A 125 4.44 6.20 2.26
CA HIS A 125 5.79 6.67 1.95
C HIS A 125 5.73 8.01 1.20
N LYS A 126 6.68 8.92 1.45
CA LYS A 126 6.67 10.31 0.94
C LYS A 126 6.40 10.43 -0.56
N ILE A 127 6.93 9.52 -1.37
CA ILE A 127 6.71 9.48 -2.82
C ILE A 127 5.23 9.43 -3.21
N PHE A 128 4.38 8.83 -2.37
CA PHE A 128 2.95 8.75 -2.62
C PHE A 128 2.24 10.07 -2.40
N ASN A 129 2.65 10.83 -1.38
CA ASN A 129 2.13 12.19 -1.16
C ASN A 129 2.48 13.08 -2.36
N LEU A 130 3.70 12.95 -2.89
CA LEU A 130 4.13 13.68 -4.08
C LEU A 130 3.30 13.29 -5.33
N ILE A 131 2.99 12.01 -5.51
CA ILE A 131 2.16 11.53 -6.63
C ILE A 131 0.71 12.01 -6.48
N GLN A 132 0.16 12.02 -5.26
CA GLN A 132 -1.19 12.55 -5.01
C GLN A 132 -1.27 14.03 -5.35
N ASP A 133 -0.33 14.81 -4.82
CA ASP A 133 -0.27 16.25 -5.01
C ASP A 133 -0.09 16.64 -6.49
N LYS A 134 0.94 16.09 -7.14
CA LYS A 134 1.22 16.40 -8.56
C LYS A 134 0.21 15.81 -9.54
N GLY A 135 -0.41 14.68 -9.19
CA GLY A 135 -1.28 13.92 -10.09
C GLY A 135 -2.77 14.16 -9.89
N GLY A 136 -3.17 14.93 -8.87
CA GLY A 136 -4.58 15.06 -8.47
C GLY A 136 -5.24 13.70 -8.17
N VAL A 137 -4.46 12.74 -7.68
CA VAL A 137 -4.91 11.37 -7.46
C VAL A 137 -5.60 11.30 -6.11
N SER A 138 -6.86 10.83 -6.09
CA SER A 138 -7.57 10.64 -4.83
C SER A 138 -6.83 9.66 -3.91
N GLU A 139 -6.96 9.87 -2.60
CA GLU A 139 -6.37 9.01 -1.58
C GLU A 139 -6.73 7.53 -1.82
N GLU A 140 -8.00 7.24 -2.14
CA GLU A 140 -8.48 5.90 -2.48
C GLU A 140 -7.73 5.27 -3.66
N ARG A 141 -7.54 6.03 -4.75
CA ARG A 141 -6.83 5.55 -5.95
C ARG A 141 -5.35 5.33 -5.67
N CYS A 142 -4.77 6.16 -4.82
CA CYS A 142 -3.42 6.00 -4.34
C CYS A 142 -3.30 4.69 -3.57
N LEU A 143 -4.15 4.46 -2.57
CA LEU A 143 -4.11 3.26 -1.74
C LEU A 143 -4.37 1.95 -2.51
N LYS A 144 -5.15 1.99 -3.60
CA LYS A 144 -5.36 0.85 -4.51
C LYS A 144 -4.16 0.56 -5.42
N SER A 145 -3.36 1.57 -5.73
CA SER A 145 -2.25 1.45 -6.68
C SER A 145 -0.94 1.07 -6.00
N LEU A 146 -0.92 1.09 -4.67
CA LEU A 146 0.30 1.07 -3.88
C LEU A 146 0.36 -0.15 -2.96
N ILE A 147 1.57 -0.68 -2.86
CA ILE A 147 1.88 -1.93 -2.17
C ILE A 147 2.06 -1.66 -0.68
N TRP A 148 1.66 -2.65 0.12
CA TRP A 148 1.96 -2.72 1.55
C TRP A 148 2.25 -4.19 1.88
N ALA A 149 3.04 -4.49 2.91
CA ALA A 149 3.08 -5.85 3.45
C ALA A 149 2.36 -5.84 4.81
N GLN A 150 1.30 -6.64 4.93
CA GLN A 150 0.46 -6.67 6.11
C GLN A 150 0.45 -8.06 6.73
N VAL A 151 0.64 -8.12 8.05
CA VAL A 151 0.54 -9.35 8.82
C VAL A 151 -0.63 -9.22 9.79
N PHE A 152 -1.49 -10.23 9.84
CA PHE A 152 -2.55 -10.36 10.82
C PHE A 152 -2.20 -11.47 11.81
N VAL A 153 -2.06 -11.09 13.06
CA VAL A 153 -2.01 -12.05 14.16
C VAL A 153 -3.42 -12.56 14.38
#